data_AF-A0A4Z0GLV5-F1
#
_entry.id   AF-A0A4Z0GLV5-F1
#
_cell.length_a   1.000
_cell.length_b   1.000
_cell.length_c   1.000
_cell.angle_alpha   90.00
_cell.angle_beta   90.00
_cell.angle_gamma   90.00
#
_symmetry.space_group_name_H-M   'P 1'
#
loop_
_entity.id
_entity.type
_entity.pdbx_description
1 polymer ?
#
loop_
_entity_poly.entity_id
_entity_poly.type
_entity_poly.pdbx_seq_one_letter_code
_entity_poly.pdbx_strand_id
1 'polypeptide(L)'
;MAVQRAVKVGPHSIGESVIEERLRERAANVLKKLPEADQAAIIARVKELAKDESTTVSARSYEELVKQVHVLVRQERAKALPQVESIAVSTGAPPASSPKPDQMDGVEISQDTKIKRLGEVRRRLSLVSVQQELGAFRDRGKGVTGFTYKHTEDQKFGIAANSNFLTGGQSGHSYRGLFDEAKTSGLKNDQIAKRLINALTAEGNAFTGLEADARRSLTKIVAVIQGAEFRRSAANPTAAIAALNRVVADPGLDLFETLHSHALFTPEGGSARSQFHRHAGVDQSQEDFKAQAEREYDALAQLVTVNGYDAENEQAFYTGCERIGATSMAAFKKTFHYDT
;
A
#
# COMPACT_ATOMS: atom_id res chain seq x y z
N MET A 1 18.40 -44.00 15.78
CA MET A 1 17.63 -42.79 16.14
C MET A 1 16.55 -42.60 15.08
N ALA A 2 15.29 -42.40 15.48
CA ALA A 2 14.20 -42.29 14.53
C ALA A 2 14.29 -40.95 13.78
N VAL A 3 14.38 -41.00 12.45
CA VAL A 3 14.37 -39.83 11.57
C VAL A 3 13.07 -39.08 11.80
N GLN A 4 13.15 -37.92 12.46
CA GLN A 4 12.02 -37.04 12.66
C GLN A 4 11.71 -36.40 11.30
N ARG A 5 10.81 -37.02 10.53
CA ARG A 5 10.44 -36.53 9.20
C ARG A 5 9.89 -35.11 9.30
N ALA A 6 10.56 -34.20 8.61
CA ALA A 6 10.46 -32.75 8.72
C ALA A 6 9.14 -32.12 8.23
N VAL A 7 8.39 -32.79 7.35
CA VAL A 7 7.08 -32.29 6.89
C VAL A 7 5.94 -33.15 7.44
N LYS A 8 4.99 -32.51 8.13
CA LYS A 8 3.81 -33.14 8.73
C LYS A 8 2.51 -32.54 8.19
N VAL A 9 1.55 -33.41 7.90
CA VAL A 9 0.16 -33.03 7.62
C VAL A 9 -0.75 -33.76 8.61
N GLY A 10 -1.38 -33.00 9.51
CA GLY A 10 -2.05 -33.55 10.68
C GLY A 10 -1.06 -34.34 11.57
N PRO A 11 -1.42 -35.52 12.08
CA PRO A 11 -0.50 -36.34 12.86
C PRO A 11 0.52 -37.11 12.00
N HIS A 12 0.45 -37.01 10.66
CA HIS A 12 1.20 -37.88 9.76
C HIS A 12 2.40 -37.17 9.15
N SER A 13 3.58 -37.79 9.29
CA SER A 13 4.76 -37.41 8.52
C SER A 13 4.67 -37.91 7.07
N ILE A 14 5.07 -37.06 6.14
CA ILE A 14 5.09 -37.40 4.70
C ILE A 14 6.53 -37.76 4.31
N GLY A 15 6.70 -38.87 3.58
CA GLY A 15 8.01 -39.25 3.01
C GLY A 15 8.23 -38.61 1.65
N GLU A 16 9.47 -38.26 1.32
CA GLU A 16 9.83 -37.56 0.08
C GLU A 16 9.25 -38.19 -1.19
N SER A 17 9.34 -39.52 -1.30
CA SER A 17 8.94 -40.29 -2.48
C SER A 17 7.45 -40.17 -2.84
N VAL A 18 6.60 -39.80 -1.88
CA VAL A 18 5.14 -39.70 -2.07
C VAL A 18 4.62 -38.25 -2.03
N ILE A 19 5.50 -37.25 -1.83
CA ILE A 19 5.09 -35.84 -1.67
C ILE A 19 4.34 -35.35 -2.89
N GLU A 20 4.90 -35.56 -4.08
CA GLU A 20 4.33 -35.01 -5.30
C GLU A 20 2.97 -35.62 -5.62
N GLU A 21 2.87 -36.95 -5.57
CA GLU A 21 1.61 -37.67 -5.76
C GLU A 21 0.54 -37.17 -4.78
N ARG A 22 0.86 -37.11 -3.49
CA ARG A 22 -0.10 -36.70 -2.46
C ARG A 22 -0.50 -35.24 -2.56
N LEU A 23 0.41 -34.34 -2.92
CA LEU A 23 0.05 -32.93 -3.15
C LEU A 23 -0.88 -32.81 -4.36
N ARG A 24 -0.57 -33.49 -5.47
CA ARG A 24 -1.39 -33.46 -6.70
C ARG A 24 -2.75 -34.11 -6.52
N GLU A 25 -2.88 -35.12 -5.64
CA GLU A 25 -4.15 -35.78 -5.33
C GLU A 25 -4.96 -34.99 -4.29
N ARG A 26 -4.36 -34.70 -3.13
CA ARG A 26 -5.07 -34.19 -1.94
C ARG A 26 -5.14 -32.67 -1.83
N ALA A 27 -4.35 -31.95 -2.63
CA ALA A 27 -4.41 -30.50 -2.77
C ALA A 27 -4.64 -30.07 -4.24
N ALA A 28 -5.18 -30.97 -5.07
CA ALA A 28 -5.43 -30.75 -6.50
C ALA A 28 -6.16 -29.43 -6.77
N ASN A 29 -7.19 -29.13 -5.98
CA ASN A 29 -8.04 -27.95 -6.15
C ASN A 29 -7.31 -26.64 -5.89
N VAL A 30 -6.31 -26.64 -5.02
CA VAL A 30 -5.49 -25.45 -4.72
C VAL A 30 -4.37 -25.34 -5.76
N LEU A 31 -3.68 -26.43 -6.06
CA LEU A 31 -2.58 -26.43 -7.03
C LEU A 31 -3.03 -26.05 -8.45
N LYS A 32 -4.17 -26.59 -8.92
CA LYS A 32 -4.69 -26.28 -10.27
C LYS A 32 -5.04 -24.80 -10.47
N LYS A 33 -5.23 -24.03 -9.40
CA LYS A 33 -5.50 -22.58 -9.46
C LYS A 33 -4.21 -21.75 -9.58
N LEU A 34 -3.05 -22.39 -9.39
CA LEU A 34 -1.74 -21.73 -9.45
C LEU A 34 -1.10 -21.94 -10.83
N PRO A 35 -0.26 -20.99 -11.29
CA PRO A 35 0.59 -21.19 -12.46
C PRO A 35 1.44 -22.46 -12.34
N GLU A 36 1.72 -23.14 -13.45
CA GLU A 36 2.51 -24.38 -13.45
C GLU A 36 3.88 -24.22 -12.80
N ALA A 37 4.53 -23.07 -13.02
CA ALA A 37 5.80 -22.73 -12.39
C ALA A 37 5.70 -22.67 -10.85
N ASP A 38 4.59 -22.19 -10.32
CA ASP A 38 4.34 -22.15 -8.87
C ASP A 38 4.03 -23.54 -8.33
N GLN A 39 3.25 -24.35 -9.06
CA GLN A 39 3.02 -25.74 -8.68
C GLN A 39 4.33 -26.52 -8.57
N ALA A 40 5.20 -26.40 -9.58
CA ALA A 40 6.51 -27.06 -9.60
C ALA A 40 7.42 -26.57 -8.47
N ALA A 41 7.50 -25.26 -8.24
CA ALA A 41 8.31 -24.67 -7.18
C ALA A 41 7.84 -25.08 -5.78
N ILE A 42 6.52 -25.15 -5.55
CA ILE A 42 5.95 -25.64 -4.29
C ILE A 42 6.33 -27.10 -4.07
N ILE A 43 6.13 -27.97 -5.06
CA ILE A 43 6.47 -29.39 -4.94
C ILE A 43 7.97 -29.57 -4.64
N ALA A 44 8.83 -28.85 -5.37
CA ALA A 44 10.28 -28.87 -5.14
C ALA A 44 10.63 -28.42 -3.71
N ARG A 45 10.04 -27.31 -3.25
CA ARG A 45 10.29 -26.78 -1.90
C ARG A 45 9.81 -27.72 -0.80
N VAL A 46 8.67 -28.39 -0.96
CA VAL A 46 8.21 -29.41 0.01
C VAL A 46 9.16 -30.60 0.05
N LYS A 47 9.71 -31.05 -1.10
CA LYS A 47 10.71 -32.12 -1.15
C LYS A 47 12.01 -31.72 -0.44
N GLU A 48 12.47 -30.47 -0.63
CA GLU A 48 13.64 -29.95 0.09
C GLU A 48 13.41 -29.89 1.60
N LEU A 49 12.28 -29.33 2.04
CA LEU A 49 11.93 -29.26 3.45
C LEU A 49 11.78 -30.63 4.10
N ALA A 50 11.38 -31.66 3.33
CA ALA A 50 11.31 -33.03 3.84
C ALA A 50 12.68 -33.69 4.03
N LYS A 51 13.74 -33.17 3.38
CA LYS A 51 15.13 -33.61 3.53
C LYS A 51 15.86 -32.86 4.64
N ASP A 52 15.46 -31.62 4.90
CA ASP A 52 16.09 -30.78 5.92
C ASP A 52 15.65 -31.20 7.32
N GLU A 53 16.53 -31.92 8.02
CA GLU A 53 16.28 -32.39 9.39
C GLU A 53 16.23 -31.26 10.44
N SER A 54 16.63 -30.03 10.08
CA SER A 54 16.66 -28.88 10.98
C SER A 54 15.37 -28.05 10.97
N THR A 55 14.52 -28.22 9.95
CA THR A 55 13.31 -27.40 9.76
C THR A 55 12.07 -28.28 9.81
N THR A 56 11.14 -28.04 10.76
CA THR A 56 9.84 -28.73 10.77
C THR A 56 8.74 -27.84 10.20
N VAL A 57 8.05 -28.31 9.15
CA VAL A 57 6.83 -27.67 8.63
C VAL A 57 5.63 -28.56 8.93
N SER A 58 4.63 -28.00 9.61
CA SER A 58 3.42 -28.71 10.01
C SER A 58 2.18 -27.95 9.54
N ALA A 59 1.29 -28.65 8.85
CA ALA A 59 0.01 -28.12 8.38
C ALA A 59 -1.13 -29.08 8.79
N ARG A 60 -2.36 -28.59 8.91
CA ARG A 60 -3.51 -29.45 9.25
C ARG A 60 -4.01 -30.23 8.04
N SER A 61 -3.76 -29.74 6.82
CA SER A 61 -4.13 -30.37 5.56
C SER A 61 -3.07 -30.16 4.47
N TYR A 62 -3.15 -30.93 3.39
CA TYR A 62 -2.28 -30.74 2.21
C TYR A 62 -2.54 -29.38 1.54
N GLU A 63 -3.79 -28.90 1.56
CA GLU A 63 -4.13 -27.58 1.03
C GLU A 63 -3.47 -26.45 1.84
N GLU A 64 -3.46 -26.58 3.16
CA GLU A 64 -2.78 -25.63 4.04
C GLU A 64 -1.26 -25.69 3.84
N LEU A 65 -0.69 -26.89 3.68
CA LEU A 65 0.73 -27.06 3.36
C LEU A 65 1.10 -26.35 2.05
N VAL A 66 0.30 -26.52 0.99
CA VAL A 66 0.49 -25.82 -0.29
C VAL A 66 0.47 -24.31 -0.09
N LYS A 67 -0.50 -23.78 0.66
CA LYS A 67 -0.59 -22.33 0.93
C LYS A 67 0.61 -21.80 1.71
N GLN A 68 1.02 -22.48 2.77
CA GLN A 68 2.19 -22.09 3.59
C GLN A 68 3.47 -22.10 2.74
N VAL A 69 3.70 -23.17 1.98
CA VAL A 69 4.91 -23.31 1.16
C VAL A 69 4.90 -22.35 -0.02
N HIS A 70 3.73 -22.04 -0.58
CA HIS A 70 3.60 -21.02 -1.61
C HIS A 70 4.07 -19.65 -1.11
N VAL A 71 3.74 -19.28 0.13
CA VAL A 71 4.25 -18.05 0.76
C VAL A 71 5.77 -18.09 0.87
N LEU A 72 6.37 -19.22 1.29
CA LEU A 72 7.82 -19.36 1.38
C LEU A 72 8.51 -19.24 0.01
N VAL A 73 7.96 -19.89 -1.02
CA VAL A 73 8.47 -19.80 -2.40
C VAL A 73 8.48 -18.34 -2.87
N ARG A 74 7.39 -17.61 -2.62
CA ARG A 74 7.29 -16.19 -2.98
C ARG A 74 8.22 -15.31 -2.16
N GLN A 75 8.39 -15.59 -0.86
CA GLN A 75 9.37 -14.88 -0.02
C GLN A 75 10.80 -15.04 -0.56
N GLU A 76 11.20 -16.24 -0.97
CA GLU A 76 12.52 -16.46 -1.58
C GLU A 76 12.69 -15.70 -2.90
N ARG A 77 11.66 -15.72 -3.76
CA ARG A 77 11.68 -14.92 -5.00
C ARG A 77 11.73 -13.43 -4.72
N ALA A 78 10.98 -12.96 -3.72
CA ALA A 78 10.95 -11.56 -3.33
C ALA A 78 12.30 -11.05 -2.82
N LYS A 79 13.14 -11.90 -2.20
CA LYS A 79 14.52 -11.56 -1.82
C LYS A 79 15.43 -11.27 -3.02
N ALA A 80 15.15 -11.87 -4.18
CA ALA A 80 15.91 -11.64 -5.41
C ALA A 80 15.50 -10.36 -6.15
N LEU A 81 14.42 -9.69 -5.71
CA LEU A 81 14.00 -8.43 -6.32
C LEU A 81 14.94 -7.29 -5.93
N PRO A 82 15.13 -6.30 -6.83
CA PRO A 82 15.85 -5.08 -6.48
C PRO A 82 15.29 -4.45 -5.22
N GLN A 83 16.18 -4.11 -4.28
CA GLN A 83 15.79 -3.39 -3.08
C GLN A 83 15.32 -1.98 -3.46
N VAL A 84 14.25 -1.54 -2.82
CA VAL A 84 13.77 -0.16 -2.92
C VAL A 84 14.37 0.60 -1.75
N GLU A 85 15.29 1.52 -2.03
CA GLU A 85 16.15 2.12 -1.00
C GLU A 85 15.49 3.29 -0.25
N SER A 86 14.71 4.16 -0.91
CA SER A 86 14.30 5.44 -0.31
C SER A 86 12.81 5.60 -0.04
N ILE A 87 12.55 6.21 1.12
CA ILE A 87 11.26 6.65 1.68
C ILE A 87 10.98 8.12 1.35
N ALA A 88 12.03 8.89 1.01
CA ALA A 88 11.93 10.31 0.75
C ALA A 88 11.34 10.54 -0.64
N VAL A 89 10.22 11.26 -0.68
CA VAL A 89 9.65 11.76 -1.93
C VAL A 89 10.66 12.73 -2.54
N SER A 90 11.10 12.54 -3.79
CA SER A 90 12.03 13.51 -4.41
C SER A 90 11.29 14.84 -4.65
N THR A 91 11.38 15.74 -3.67
CA THR A 91 10.75 17.06 -3.68
C THR A 91 11.65 18.14 -4.27
N GLY A 92 12.90 17.79 -4.60
CA GLY A 92 13.94 18.72 -5.06
C GLY A 92 14.52 19.60 -3.93
N ALA A 93 14.17 19.36 -2.67
CA ALA A 93 14.80 19.99 -1.53
C ALA A 93 16.25 19.49 -1.37
N PRO A 94 17.20 20.35 -0.93
CA PRO A 94 18.53 19.87 -0.56
C PRO A 94 18.41 18.78 0.51
N PRO A 95 19.22 17.71 0.44
CA PRO A 95 19.17 16.64 1.43
C PRO A 95 19.38 17.25 2.81
N ALA A 96 18.52 16.88 3.77
CA ALA A 96 18.73 17.26 5.15
C ALA A 96 20.14 16.83 5.56
N SER A 97 20.95 17.75 6.05
CA SER A 97 22.00 17.42 7.02
C SER A 97 21.27 16.76 8.19
N SER A 98 21.32 15.44 8.24
CA SER A 98 20.39 14.58 8.98
C SER A 98 20.24 14.98 10.45
N PRO A 99 19.04 14.85 11.03
CA PRO A 99 18.89 14.35 12.39
C PRO A 99 18.51 12.87 12.40
N LYS A 100 18.85 12.18 13.49
CA LYS A 100 18.62 10.74 13.69
C LYS A 100 17.13 10.40 13.88
N PRO A 101 16.72 9.14 13.69
CA PRO A 101 15.34 8.68 13.88
C PRO A 101 14.81 8.72 15.32
N ASP A 102 15.62 9.09 16.30
CA ASP A 102 15.24 9.18 17.70
C ASP A 102 15.53 10.61 18.19
N GLN A 103 14.54 11.23 18.83
CA GLN A 103 14.46 12.64 19.28
C GLN A 103 13.86 13.63 18.27
N MET A 104 12.53 13.58 18.13
CA MET A 104 11.76 14.82 18.09
C MET A 104 11.53 15.27 19.54
N ASP A 105 12.55 15.84 20.19
CA ASP A 105 12.33 16.69 21.38
C ASP A 105 11.79 18.03 20.87
N GLY A 106 10.57 17.98 20.33
CA GLY A 106 9.94 19.08 19.60
C GLY A 106 8.91 19.82 20.43
N VAL A 107 8.67 21.08 20.07
CA VAL A 107 7.65 21.93 20.70
C VAL A 107 6.31 21.19 20.71
N GLU A 108 5.71 21.00 21.89
CA GLU A 108 4.44 20.30 22.02
C GLU A 108 3.30 21.13 21.40
N ILE A 109 2.93 20.78 20.17
CA ILE A 109 1.83 21.43 19.44
C ILE A 109 0.51 20.84 19.91
N SER A 110 -0.40 21.69 20.42
CA SER A 110 -1.74 21.26 20.83
C SER A 110 -2.53 20.57 19.72
N GLN A 111 -3.38 19.61 20.07
CA GLN A 111 -4.25 18.87 19.15
C GLN A 111 -5.09 19.80 18.25
N ASP A 112 -5.67 20.87 18.82
CA ASP A 112 -6.44 21.86 18.05
C ASP A 112 -5.57 22.58 17.01
N THR A 113 -4.31 22.85 17.34
CA THR A 113 -3.36 23.46 16.39
C THR A 113 -2.99 22.47 15.29
N LYS A 114 -2.78 21.19 15.61
CA LYS A 114 -2.55 20.13 14.60
C LYS A 114 -3.72 20.04 13.63
N ILE A 115 -4.96 20.03 14.13
CA ILE A 115 -6.19 19.98 13.31
C ILE A 115 -6.31 21.23 12.42
N LYS A 116 -6.06 22.42 12.98
CA LYS A 116 -6.07 23.68 12.22
C LYS A 116 -5.04 23.67 11.09
N ARG A 117 -3.80 23.29 11.39
CA ARG A 117 -2.72 23.16 10.39
C ARG A 117 -3.08 22.12 9.33
N LEU A 118 -3.68 21.00 9.71
CA LEU A 118 -4.15 19.98 8.78
C LEU A 118 -5.23 20.52 7.82
N GLY A 119 -6.18 21.31 8.34
CA GLY A 119 -7.20 21.96 7.53
C GLY A 119 -6.60 22.88 6.47
N GLU A 120 -5.55 23.63 6.84
CA GLU A 120 -4.80 24.49 5.94
C GLU A 120 -4.02 23.69 4.87
N VAL A 121 -3.36 22.60 5.25
CA VAL A 121 -2.73 21.66 4.29
C VAL A 121 -3.74 21.17 3.27
N ARG A 122 -4.94 20.76 3.70
CA ARG A 122 -6.00 20.28 2.80
C ARG A 122 -6.49 21.37 1.85
N ARG A 123 -6.60 22.62 2.33
CA ARG A 123 -6.94 23.79 1.51
C ARG A 123 -5.89 24.03 0.44
N ARG A 124 -4.61 24.06 0.82
CA ARG A 124 -3.46 24.29 -0.07
C ARG A 124 -3.30 23.20 -1.12
N LEU A 125 -3.32 21.92 -0.72
CA LEU A 125 -3.22 20.80 -1.66
C LEU A 125 -4.37 20.77 -2.67
N SER A 126 -5.56 21.23 -2.27
CA SER A 126 -6.65 21.41 -3.22
C SER A 126 -6.37 22.50 -4.26
N LEU A 127 -5.66 23.58 -3.91
CA LEU A 127 -5.24 24.61 -4.86
C LEU A 127 -4.14 24.08 -5.81
N VAL A 128 -3.17 23.33 -5.29
CA VAL A 128 -2.16 22.65 -6.11
C VAL A 128 -2.82 21.75 -7.17
N SER A 129 -3.87 21.02 -6.80
CA SER A 129 -4.60 20.15 -7.74
C SER A 129 -5.23 20.92 -8.91
N VAL A 130 -5.70 22.15 -8.65
CA VAL A 130 -6.27 23.03 -9.68
C VAL A 130 -5.18 23.52 -10.61
N GLN A 131 -4.04 23.96 -10.07
CA GLN A 131 -2.90 24.44 -10.85
C GLN A 131 -2.30 23.34 -11.75
N GLN A 132 -2.37 22.09 -11.28
CA GLN A 132 -1.95 20.92 -12.06
C GLN A 132 -3.05 20.44 -13.02
N GLU A 133 -4.10 21.23 -13.29
CA GLU A 133 -5.19 20.93 -14.24
C GLU A 133 -5.87 19.57 -14.00
N LEU A 134 -5.79 19.02 -12.78
CA LEU A 134 -6.32 17.68 -12.53
C LEU A 134 -7.85 17.62 -12.57
N GLY A 135 -8.52 18.78 -12.51
CA GLY A 135 -9.94 18.90 -12.77
C GLY A 135 -10.35 18.38 -14.16
N ALA A 136 -9.44 18.40 -15.14
CA ALA A 136 -9.67 17.82 -16.47
C ALA A 136 -9.78 16.28 -16.44
N PHE A 137 -9.18 15.63 -15.45
CA PHE A 137 -9.34 14.18 -15.23
C PHE A 137 -10.67 13.82 -14.54
N ARG A 138 -11.46 14.82 -14.14
CA ARG A 138 -12.80 14.64 -13.58
C ARG A 138 -13.82 15.07 -14.63
N ASP A 139 -14.08 14.20 -15.60
CA ASP A 139 -15.17 14.42 -16.55
C ASP A 139 -16.52 14.26 -15.83
N ARG A 140 -17.21 15.38 -15.61
CA ARG A 140 -18.54 15.41 -14.98
C ARG A 140 -19.68 15.11 -15.97
N GLY A 141 -19.39 15.11 -17.28
CA GLY A 141 -20.34 14.77 -18.34
C GLY A 141 -20.41 13.27 -18.62
N LYS A 142 -19.37 12.50 -18.26
CA LYS A 142 -19.35 11.03 -18.40
C LYS A 142 -19.91 10.33 -17.18
N GLY A 143 -20.71 9.28 -17.41
CA GLY A 143 -21.22 8.39 -16.35
C GLY A 143 -20.14 7.56 -15.64
N VAL A 144 -19.00 7.33 -16.29
CA VAL A 144 -17.79 6.68 -15.74
C VAL A 144 -16.56 7.32 -16.36
N THR A 145 -15.57 7.66 -15.54
CA THR A 145 -14.25 8.11 -16.00
C THR A 145 -13.30 6.91 -15.99
N GLY A 146 -12.90 6.44 -17.16
CA GLY A 146 -11.94 5.34 -17.33
C GLY A 146 -10.50 5.81 -17.20
N PHE A 147 -9.62 4.96 -16.65
CA PHE A 147 -8.18 5.18 -16.63
C PHE A 147 -7.41 3.87 -16.59
N THR A 148 -6.24 3.85 -17.21
CA THR A 148 -5.41 2.66 -17.40
C THR A 148 -4.03 2.90 -16.79
N TYR A 149 -3.51 1.90 -16.08
CA TYR A 149 -2.14 1.95 -15.56
C TYR A 149 -1.15 1.73 -16.70
N LYS A 150 -0.31 2.73 -17.00
CA LYS A 150 0.55 2.75 -18.20
C LYS A 150 1.60 1.63 -18.23
N HIS A 151 1.96 1.07 -17.08
CA HIS A 151 2.97 0.01 -17.01
C HIS A 151 2.40 -1.42 -17.09
N THR A 152 1.07 -1.56 -17.01
CA THR A 152 0.37 -2.83 -17.26
C THR A 152 -0.93 -2.51 -17.97
N GLU A 153 -0.83 -2.25 -19.28
CA GLU A 153 -1.93 -1.72 -20.12
C GLU A 153 -3.20 -2.59 -20.14
N ASP A 154 -3.12 -3.84 -19.67
CA ASP A 154 -4.26 -4.75 -19.49
C ASP A 154 -5.17 -4.34 -18.31
N GLN A 155 -4.72 -3.44 -17.42
CA GLN A 155 -5.46 -3.02 -16.24
C GLN A 155 -6.21 -1.70 -16.47
N LYS A 156 -7.44 -1.83 -16.95
CA LYS A 156 -8.41 -0.74 -17.04
C LYS A 156 -9.20 -0.61 -15.74
N PHE A 157 -9.28 0.61 -15.26
CA PHE A 157 -10.04 1.03 -14.10
C PHE A 157 -11.07 2.09 -14.50
N GLY A 158 -12.07 2.28 -13.65
CA GLY A 158 -13.09 3.31 -13.84
C GLY A 158 -13.53 3.90 -12.52
N ILE A 159 -14.04 5.12 -12.55
CA ILE A 159 -14.70 5.75 -11.40
C ILE A 159 -16.06 6.25 -11.89
N ALA A 160 -17.15 5.74 -11.33
CA ALA A 160 -18.47 6.17 -11.75
C ALA A 160 -18.75 7.61 -11.32
N ALA A 161 -19.51 8.36 -12.12
CA ALA A 161 -19.78 9.79 -11.94
C ALA A 161 -20.36 10.11 -10.56
N ASN A 162 -21.23 9.24 -10.06
CA ASN A 162 -21.92 9.43 -8.78
C ASN A 162 -21.32 8.59 -7.64
N SER A 163 -20.18 7.95 -7.89
CA SER A 163 -19.54 7.04 -6.94
C SER A 163 -18.09 7.45 -6.67
N ASN A 164 -17.62 7.17 -5.46
CA ASN A 164 -16.20 7.21 -5.15
C ASN A 164 -15.62 5.80 -5.01
N PHE A 165 -16.23 4.82 -5.69
CA PHE A 165 -15.72 3.47 -5.79
C PHE A 165 -15.03 3.27 -7.14
N LEU A 166 -13.89 2.58 -7.08
CA LEU A 166 -13.17 2.11 -8.24
C LEU A 166 -13.93 0.93 -8.86
N THR A 167 -14.29 1.03 -10.14
CA THR A 167 -14.77 -0.06 -10.97
C THR A 167 -13.63 -0.59 -11.84
N GLY A 168 -13.76 -1.83 -12.34
CA GLY A 168 -12.68 -2.45 -13.13
C GLY A 168 -11.53 -3.01 -12.28
N GLY A 169 -10.62 -3.72 -12.94
CA GLY A 169 -9.67 -4.65 -12.31
C GLY A 169 -10.39 -5.85 -11.67
N GLN A 170 -10.12 -7.08 -12.13
CA GLN A 170 -10.74 -8.27 -11.53
C GLN A 170 -10.45 -8.38 -10.02
N SER A 171 -11.37 -9.07 -9.34
CA SER A 171 -11.56 -9.27 -7.89
C SER A 171 -12.34 -8.15 -7.16
N GLY A 172 -13.59 -8.46 -6.82
CA GLY A 172 -14.44 -7.63 -5.96
C GLY A 172 -14.07 -7.89 -4.51
N HIS A 173 -13.18 -7.07 -3.97
CA HIS A 173 -12.78 -7.14 -2.57
C HIS A 173 -12.89 -5.76 -1.92
N SER A 174 -13.21 -5.77 -0.62
CA SER A 174 -13.05 -4.59 0.23
C SER A 174 -11.59 -4.11 0.18
N TYR A 175 -11.33 -2.85 0.54
CA TYR A 175 -9.95 -2.34 0.59
C TYR A 175 -9.05 -3.26 1.42
N ARG A 176 -9.55 -3.78 2.54
CA ARG A 176 -8.86 -4.77 3.38
C ARG A 176 -8.45 -6.01 2.59
N GLY A 177 -9.37 -6.60 1.82
CA GLY A 177 -9.08 -7.76 0.98
C GLY A 177 -7.99 -7.50 -0.07
N LEU A 178 -7.92 -6.28 -0.64
CA LEU A 178 -6.84 -5.92 -1.57
C LEU A 178 -5.46 -5.91 -0.90
N PHE A 179 -5.37 -5.41 0.34
CA PHE A 179 -4.12 -5.45 1.10
C PHE A 179 -3.75 -6.87 1.54
N ASP A 180 -4.74 -7.70 1.88
CA ASP A 180 -4.50 -9.11 2.20
C ASP A 180 -4.00 -9.89 0.97
N GLU A 181 -4.52 -9.62 -0.22
CA GLU A 181 -3.98 -10.17 -1.47
C GLU A 181 -2.56 -9.67 -1.76
N ALA A 182 -2.27 -8.38 -1.52
CA ALA A 182 -0.94 -7.82 -1.74
C ALA A 182 0.15 -8.50 -0.87
N LYS A 183 -0.21 -8.96 0.34
CA LYS A 183 0.68 -9.74 1.22
C LYS A 183 1.07 -11.10 0.63
N THR A 184 0.32 -11.61 -0.34
CA THR A 184 0.70 -12.84 -1.04
C THR A 184 1.92 -12.68 -1.94
N SER A 185 2.44 -11.46 -2.14
CA SER A 185 3.68 -11.19 -2.89
C SER A 185 4.95 -11.78 -2.27
N GLY A 186 4.90 -12.23 -1.01
CA GLY A 186 6.09 -12.65 -0.26
C GLY A 186 6.95 -11.48 0.23
N LEU A 187 6.58 -10.23 -0.08
CA LEU A 187 7.19 -9.04 0.49
C LEU A 187 6.70 -8.78 1.91
N LYS A 188 7.57 -8.21 2.75
CA LYS A 188 7.21 -7.66 4.06
C LYS A 188 6.44 -6.33 3.93
N ASN A 189 5.76 -5.92 4.99
CA ASN A 189 4.94 -4.71 4.99
C ASN A 189 5.75 -3.45 4.63
N ASP A 190 6.96 -3.29 5.15
CA ASP A 190 7.85 -2.17 4.81
C ASP A 190 8.25 -2.18 3.33
N GLN A 191 8.53 -3.36 2.76
CA GLN A 191 8.89 -3.50 1.35
C GLN A 191 7.71 -3.18 0.43
N ILE A 192 6.50 -3.60 0.80
CA ILE A 192 5.27 -3.23 0.10
C ILE A 192 5.04 -1.72 0.21
N ALA A 193 5.19 -1.13 1.40
CA ALA A 193 5.02 0.30 1.62
C ALA A 193 5.97 1.13 0.76
N LYS A 194 7.25 0.77 0.71
CA LYS A 194 8.25 1.43 -0.15
C LYS A 194 7.88 1.37 -1.64
N ARG A 195 7.42 0.21 -2.12
CA ARG A 195 6.96 0.07 -3.52
C ARG A 195 5.71 0.90 -3.79
N LEU A 196 4.76 0.94 -2.87
CA LEU A 196 3.57 1.78 -2.98
C LEU A 196 3.94 3.28 -2.99
N ILE A 197 4.83 3.73 -2.10
CA ILE A 197 5.35 5.11 -2.10
C ILE A 197 5.98 5.43 -3.45
N ASN A 198 6.88 4.59 -3.94
CA ASN A 198 7.50 4.78 -5.26
C ASN A 198 6.47 4.83 -6.40
N ALA A 199 5.46 3.96 -6.39
CA ALA A 199 4.40 4.01 -7.39
C ALA A 199 3.58 5.31 -7.33
N LEU A 200 3.46 5.91 -6.14
CA LEU A 200 2.74 7.15 -5.89
C LEU A 200 3.56 8.41 -6.19
N THR A 201 4.90 8.32 -6.27
CA THR A 201 5.79 9.50 -6.28
C THR A 201 6.88 9.51 -7.35
N ALA A 202 7.19 8.37 -7.96
CA ALA A 202 8.24 8.25 -8.97
C ALA A 202 7.67 7.79 -10.31
N GLU A 203 8.46 7.99 -11.37
CA GLU A 203 8.17 7.47 -12.70
C GLU A 203 8.71 6.04 -12.81
N GLY A 204 7.87 5.09 -13.25
CA GLY A 204 8.27 3.71 -13.50
C GLY A 204 7.38 2.67 -12.85
N ASN A 205 7.63 1.40 -13.20
CA ASN A 205 6.89 0.27 -12.69
C ASN A 205 7.49 -0.22 -11.36
N ALA A 206 7.00 0.33 -10.25
CA ALA A 206 7.43 -0.02 -8.89
C ALA A 206 7.15 -1.51 -8.52
N PHE A 207 6.35 -2.20 -9.32
CA PHE A 207 5.95 -3.60 -9.13
C PHE A 207 6.62 -4.55 -10.13
N THR A 208 7.65 -4.08 -10.86
CA THR A 208 8.43 -4.91 -11.77
C THR A 208 9.03 -6.11 -11.04
N GLY A 209 8.96 -7.28 -11.67
CA GLY A 209 9.48 -8.54 -11.14
C GLY A 209 8.54 -9.29 -10.20
N LEU A 210 7.46 -8.65 -9.72
CA LEU A 210 6.43 -9.32 -8.92
C LEU A 210 5.54 -10.22 -9.80
N GLU A 211 5.02 -11.27 -9.18
CA GLU A 211 4.01 -12.15 -9.76
C GLU A 211 2.77 -11.36 -10.20
N ALA A 212 2.10 -11.87 -11.25
CA ALA A 212 1.03 -11.14 -11.91
C ALA A 212 -0.13 -10.79 -10.97
N ASP A 213 -0.51 -11.68 -10.05
CA ASP A 213 -1.54 -11.43 -9.05
C ASP A 213 -1.12 -10.36 -8.04
N ALA A 214 0.07 -10.47 -7.45
CA ALA A 214 0.62 -9.47 -6.53
C ALA A 214 0.69 -8.08 -7.18
N ARG A 215 1.21 -8.02 -8.41
CA ARG A 215 1.27 -6.79 -9.20
C ARG A 215 -0.11 -6.21 -9.43
N ARG A 216 -1.10 -7.03 -9.80
CA ARG A 216 -2.47 -6.57 -10.03
C ARG A 216 -3.09 -5.95 -8.78
N SER A 217 -2.96 -6.59 -7.61
CA SER A 217 -3.52 -6.09 -6.36
C SER A 217 -2.83 -4.80 -5.90
N LEU A 218 -1.50 -4.72 -6.01
CA LEU A 218 -0.73 -3.51 -5.69
C LEU A 218 -1.05 -2.35 -6.64
N THR A 219 -1.15 -2.58 -7.95
CA THR A 219 -1.58 -1.56 -8.90
C THR A 219 -3.00 -1.07 -8.59
N LYS A 220 -3.91 -1.98 -8.18
CA LYS A 220 -5.28 -1.61 -7.80
C LYS A 220 -5.32 -0.73 -6.55
N ILE A 221 -4.44 -0.96 -5.57
CA ILE A 221 -4.26 -0.07 -4.40
C ILE A 221 -3.82 1.33 -4.84
N VAL A 222 -2.85 1.44 -5.75
CA VAL A 222 -2.40 2.73 -6.30
C VAL A 222 -3.54 3.44 -7.05
N ALA A 223 -4.28 2.72 -7.88
CA ALA A 223 -5.43 3.23 -8.62
C ALA A 223 -6.55 3.74 -7.70
N VAL A 224 -6.78 3.05 -6.58
CA VAL A 224 -7.68 3.51 -5.52
C VAL A 224 -7.22 4.86 -4.95
N ILE A 225 -5.95 4.98 -4.55
CA ILE A 225 -5.39 6.17 -3.90
C ILE A 225 -5.39 7.36 -4.85
N GLN A 226 -4.85 7.19 -6.06
CA GLN A 226 -4.69 8.29 -7.02
C GLN A 226 -5.94 8.56 -7.86
N GLY A 227 -6.90 7.64 -7.91
CA GLY A 227 -8.15 7.81 -8.63
C GLY A 227 -9.31 8.18 -7.71
N ALA A 228 -9.94 7.16 -7.12
CA ALA A 228 -11.17 7.31 -6.35
C ALA A 228 -11.01 8.25 -5.16
N GLU A 229 -9.87 8.20 -4.49
CA GLU A 229 -9.66 8.89 -3.23
C GLU A 229 -9.06 10.28 -3.43
N PHE A 230 -8.21 10.45 -4.44
CA PHE A 230 -7.88 11.77 -4.96
C PHE A 230 -9.14 12.57 -5.34
N ARG A 231 -10.13 11.92 -5.98
CA ARG A 231 -11.42 12.56 -6.30
C ARG A 231 -12.16 13.05 -5.04
N ARG A 232 -12.04 12.33 -3.92
CA ARG A 232 -12.60 12.76 -2.63
C ARG A 232 -11.81 13.92 -2.05
N SER A 233 -10.49 13.90 -2.04
CA SER A 233 -9.69 15.02 -1.52
C SER A 233 -8.30 15.01 -2.13
N ALA A 234 -7.84 16.15 -2.66
CA ALA A 234 -6.51 16.25 -3.26
C ALA A 234 -5.36 15.94 -2.27
N ALA A 235 -5.62 16.05 -0.97
CA ALA A 235 -4.66 15.72 0.07
C ALA A 235 -4.57 14.22 0.40
N ASN A 236 -5.51 13.40 -0.08
CA ASN A 236 -5.59 11.97 0.23
C ASN A 236 -4.35 11.17 -0.22
N PRO A 237 -3.79 11.37 -1.43
CA PRO A 237 -2.53 10.72 -1.81
C PRO A 237 -1.36 11.09 -0.89
N THR A 238 -1.23 12.37 -0.51
CA THR A 238 -0.18 12.83 0.41
C THR A 238 -0.33 12.17 1.78
N ALA A 239 -1.55 12.12 2.33
CA ALA A 239 -1.84 11.43 3.59
C ALA A 239 -1.55 9.93 3.51
N ALA A 240 -1.86 9.28 2.38
CA ALA A 240 -1.52 7.88 2.16
C ALA A 240 -0.01 7.64 2.13
N ILE A 241 0.77 8.51 1.47
CA ILE A 241 2.24 8.43 1.46
C ILE A 241 2.82 8.58 2.88
N ALA A 242 2.26 9.50 3.68
CA ALA A 242 2.66 9.70 5.08
C ALA A 242 2.37 8.47 5.95
N ALA A 243 1.16 7.89 5.83
CA ALA A 243 0.80 6.66 6.53
C ALA A 243 1.69 5.47 6.11
N LEU A 244 2.01 5.34 4.82
CA LEU A 244 2.94 4.30 4.34
C LEU A 244 4.35 4.52 4.89
N ASN A 245 4.81 5.77 5.04
CA ASN A 245 6.09 6.10 5.67
C ASN A 245 6.15 5.61 7.13
N ARG A 246 5.03 5.66 7.87
CA ARG A 246 4.95 5.06 9.22
C ARG A 246 5.20 3.56 9.21
N VAL A 247 4.65 2.83 8.25
CA VAL A 247 4.89 1.38 8.10
C VAL A 247 6.34 1.09 7.71
N VAL A 248 7.00 1.98 6.97
CA VAL A 248 8.43 1.82 6.69
C VAL A 248 9.27 2.03 7.94
N ALA A 249 8.93 3.02 8.77
CA ALA A 249 9.63 3.30 10.03
C ALA A 249 9.38 2.20 11.09
N ASP A 250 8.18 1.61 11.10
CA ASP A 250 7.81 0.49 11.95
C ASP A 250 7.19 -0.65 11.12
N PRO A 251 8.02 -1.60 10.65
CA PRO A 251 7.57 -2.74 9.84
C PRO A 251 6.58 -3.68 10.54
N GLY A 252 6.41 -3.56 11.86
CA GLY A 252 5.44 -4.33 12.63
C GLY A 252 3.99 -3.87 12.42
N LEU A 253 3.79 -2.66 11.90
CA LEU A 253 2.47 -2.12 11.63
C LEU A 253 1.79 -2.79 10.43
N ASP A 254 0.48 -3.02 10.54
CA ASP A 254 -0.32 -3.50 9.41
C ASP A 254 -0.57 -2.36 8.41
N LEU A 255 -0.35 -2.63 7.11
CA LEU A 255 -0.50 -1.65 6.03
C LEU A 255 -1.91 -1.04 5.96
N PHE A 256 -2.94 -1.89 6.00
CA PHE A 256 -4.32 -1.46 5.83
C PHE A 256 -4.78 -0.67 7.06
N GLU A 257 -4.52 -1.20 8.25
CA GLU A 257 -4.89 -0.52 9.50
C GLU A 257 -4.15 0.80 9.67
N THR A 258 -2.88 0.88 9.25
CA THR A 258 -2.12 2.13 9.30
C THR A 258 -2.71 3.20 8.39
N LEU A 259 -2.97 2.85 7.12
CA LEU A 259 -3.64 3.77 6.18
C LEU A 259 -5.01 4.21 6.69
N HIS A 260 -5.78 3.30 7.29
CA HIS A 260 -7.12 3.59 7.79
C HIS A 260 -7.08 4.48 9.05
N SER A 261 -6.13 4.24 9.96
CA SER A 261 -6.04 4.95 11.24
C SER A 261 -5.29 6.28 11.17
N HIS A 262 -4.37 6.45 10.22
CA HIS A 262 -3.52 7.65 10.09
C HIS A 262 -3.92 8.58 8.94
N ALA A 263 -4.93 8.23 8.16
CA ALA A 263 -5.48 9.15 7.18
C ALA A 263 -7.00 9.20 7.33
N LEU A 264 -7.59 10.39 7.26
CA LEU A 264 -9.03 10.67 7.17
C LEU A 264 -9.66 10.17 5.84
N PHE A 265 -8.98 9.21 5.21
CA PHE A 265 -9.20 8.60 3.90
C PHE A 265 -10.27 7.50 3.92
N THR A 266 -10.86 7.21 5.09
CA THR A 266 -11.56 5.94 5.28
C THR A 266 -12.89 5.88 4.54
N PRO A 267 -13.26 4.68 4.00
CA PRO A 267 -14.59 4.45 3.44
C PRO A 267 -15.72 4.79 4.43
N GLU A 268 -15.50 4.54 5.72
CA GLU A 268 -16.46 4.84 6.81
C GLU A 268 -16.45 6.31 7.23
N GLY A 269 -15.31 7.00 7.14
CA GLY A 269 -15.21 8.43 7.42
C GLY A 269 -15.82 9.30 6.33
N GLY A 270 -15.94 8.75 5.12
CA GLY A 270 -16.63 9.38 4.00
C GLY A 270 -15.89 10.58 3.40
N SER A 271 -16.31 10.98 2.19
CA SER A 271 -15.72 12.11 1.48
C SER A 271 -15.73 13.41 2.30
N ALA A 272 -16.73 13.58 3.19
CA ALA A 272 -16.88 14.76 4.01
C ALA A 272 -15.74 14.93 5.03
N ARG A 273 -15.38 13.89 5.80
CA ARG A 273 -14.28 13.98 6.79
C ARG A 273 -12.94 14.29 6.12
N SER A 274 -12.65 13.72 4.94
CA SER A 274 -11.43 14.06 4.17
C SER A 274 -11.38 15.48 3.60
N GLN A 275 -12.52 16.18 3.62
CA GLN A 275 -12.73 17.54 3.13
C GLN A 275 -13.25 18.46 4.25
N PHE A 276 -13.00 18.15 5.52
CA PHE A 276 -13.53 18.88 6.68
C PHE A 276 -13.26 20.40 6.65
N HIS A 277 -12.15 20.83 6.03
CA HIS A 277 -11.83 22.24 5.77
C HIS A 277 -12.85 22.98 4.86
N ARG A 278 -13.75 22.27 4.17
CA ARG A 278 -14.82 22.80 3.30
C ARG A 278 -16.23 22.43 3.77
N HIS A 279 -16.37 21.43 4.64
CA HIS A 279 -17.66 20.93 5.09
C HIS A 279 -17.91 21.33 6.53
N ALA A 280 -18.66 22.41 6.72
CA ALA A 280 -19.07 22.88 8.05
C ALA A 280 -19.89 21.85 8.84
N GLY A 281 -20.49 20.86 8.17
CA GLY A 281 -21.22 19.76 8.80
C GLY A 281 -20.36 18.62 9.35
N VAL A 282 -19.02 18.67 9.21
CA VAL A 282 -18.13 17.72 9.87
C VAL A 282 -17.94 18.15 11.32
N ASP A 283 -18.43 17.33 12.24
CA ASP A 283 -18.22 17.52 13.67
C ASP A 283 -16.78 17.20 14.05
N GLN A 284 -15.95 18.24 14.13
CA GLN A 284 -14.55 18.16 14.52
C GLN A 284 -14.36 18.00 16.04
N SER A 285 -15.45 18.02 16.82
CA SER A 285 -15.39 17.81 18.26
C SER A 285 -15.34 16.32 18.64
N GLN A 286 -15.75 15.43 17.74
CA GLN A 286 -15.74 13.97 17.96
C GLN A 286 -14.33 13.46 18.26
N GLU A 287 -14.21 12.67 19.33
CA GLU A 287 -12.92 12.11 19.78
C GLU A 287 -12.23 11.28 18.69
N ASP A 288 -12.99 10.45 17.96
CA ASP A 288 -12.46 9.65 16.85
C ASP A 288 -11.88 10.51 15.73
N PHE A 289 -12.56 11.62 15.40
CA PHE A 289 -12.07 12.56 14.39
C PHE A 289 -10.78 13.21 14.86
N LYS A 290 -10.76 13.73 16.09
CA LYS A 290 -9.59 14.40 16.68
C LYS A 290 -8.38 13.48 16.72
N ALA A 291 -8.56 12.25 17.20
CA ALA A 291 -7.50 11.27 17.29
C ALA A 291 -6.96 10.87 15.91
N GLN A 292 -7.82 10.75 14.90
CA GLN A 292 -7.40 10.43 13.53
C GLN A 292 -6.71 11.61 12.84
N ALA A 293 -7.22 12.83 13.01
CA ALA A 293 -6.61 14.04 12.47
C ALA A 293 -5.24 14.32 13.09
N GLU A 294 -5.07 14.05 14.39
CA GLU A 294 -3.77 14.13 15.06
C GLU A 294 -2.77 13.13 14.49
N ARG A 295 -3.16 11.84 14.36
CA ARG A 295 -2.29 10.82 13.73
C ARG A 295 -1.91 11.18 12.30
N GLU A 296 -2.84 11.77 11.52
CA GLU A 296 -2.54 12.24 10.16
C GLU A 296 -1.54 13.39 10.16
N TYR A 297 -1.72 14.37 11.05
CA TYR A 297 -0.78 15.47 11.20
C TYR A 297 0.62 14.96 11.56
N ASP A 298 0.73 14.09 12.56
CA ASP A 298 2.02 13.56 13.03
C ASP A 298 2.73 12.74 11.94
N ALA A 299 1.99 11.95 11.17
CA ALA A 299 2.52 11.24 10.01
C ALA A 299 3.02 12.20 8.92
N LEU A 300 2.27 13.28 8.62
CA LEU A 300 2.69 14.31 7.67
C LEU A 300 3.92 15.08 8.15
N ALA A 301 3.98 15.43 9.44
CA ALA A 301 5.11 16.13 10.04
C ALA A 301 6.39 15.30 9.93
N GLN A 302 6.31 14.00 10.22
CA GLN A 302 7.44 13.08 10.04
C GLN A 302 7.85 13.00 8.56
N LEU A 303 6.90 12.85 7.64
CA LEU A 303 7.18 12.79 6.21
C LEU A 303 7.89 14.07 5.72
N VAL A 304 7.37 15.24 6.10
CA VAL A 304 7.96 16.55 5.80
C VAL A 304 9.38 16.66 6.33
N THR A 305 9.63 16.16 7.55
CA THR A 305 10.96 16.14 8.18
C THR A 305 11.95 15.27 7.43
N VAL A 306 11.55 14.04 7.06
CA VAL A 306 12.37 13.12 6.24
C VAL A 306 12.68 13.72 4.87
N ASN A 307 11.81 14.61 4.39
CA ASN A 307 11.95 15.33 3.14
C ASN A 307 12.75 16.65 3.22
N GLY A 308 13.36 16.94 4.38
CA GLY A 308 14.26 18.08 4.58
C GLY A 308 13.58 19.40 4.89
N TYR A 309 12.31 19.38 5.26
CA TYR A 309 11.59 20.57 5.73
C TYR A 309 11.43 20.53 7.25
N ASP A 310 11.49 21.69 7.88
CA ASP A 310 11.19 21.83 9.31
C ASP A 310 9.67 21.71 9.54
N ALA A 311 9.23 20.69 10.27
CA ALA A 311 7.82 20.47 10.58
C ALA A 311 7.30 21.32 11.75
N GLU A 312 8.17 21.90 12.57
CA GLU A 312 7.78 22.80 13.65
C GLU A 312 7.40 24.18 13.11
N ASN A 313 8.20 24.66 12.14
CA ASN A 313 7.90 25.86 11.38
C ASN A 313 6.67 25.64 10.49
N GLU A 314 5.60 26.37 10.81
CA GLU A 314 4.30 26.25 10.14
C GLU A 314 4.39 26.40 8.62
N GLN A 315 5.12 27.41 8.13
CA GLN A 315 5.21 27.65 6.70
C GLN A 315 6.11 26.63 5.98
N ALA A 316 7.18 26.15 6.63
CA ALA A 316 8.01 25.08 6.09
C ALA A 316 7.24 23.75 6.04
N PHE A 317 6.44 23.43 7.06
CA PHE A 317 5.53 22.29 7.09
C PHE A 317 4.55 22.32 5.91
N TYR A 318 3.87 23.45 5.70
CA TYR A 318 2.97 23.62 4.56
C TYR A 318 3.69 23.48 3.22
N THR A 319 4.84 24.11 3.08
CA THR A 319 5.65 24.03 1.85
C THR A 319 6.06 22.60 1.54
N GLY A 320 6.49 21.84 2.56
CA GLY A 320 6.85 20.44 2.40
C GLY A 320 5.67 19.59 1.93
N CYS A 321 4.50 19.73 2.57
CA CYS A 321 3.28 19.07 2.16
C CYS A 321 2.90 19.39 0.70
N GLU A 322 2.96 20.66 0.30
CA GLU A 322 2.65 21.11 -1.06
C GLU A 322 3.60 20.50 -2.09
N ARG A 323 4.90 20.45 -1.79
CA ARG A 323 5.92 19.87 -2.67
C ARG A 323 5.75 18.38 -2.84
N ILE A 324 5.50 17.65 -1.75
CA ILE A 324 5.18 16.21 -1.79
C ILE A 324 3.92 15.97 -2.62
N GLY A 325 2.86 16.73 -2.37
CA GLY A 325 1.61 16.65 -3.11
C GLY A 325 1.82 16.91 -4.60
N ALA A 326 2.57 17.95 -4.97
CA ALA A 326 2.90 18.25 -6.36
C ALA A 326 3.70 17.12 -7.02
N THR A 327 4.70 16.54 -6.35
CA THR A 327 5.46 15.39 -6.86
C THR A 327 4.56 14.18 -7.09
N SER A 328 3.69 13.84 -6.12
CA SER A 328 2.76 12.72 -6.27
C SER A 328 1.77 12.94 -7.42
N MET A 329 1.27 14.17 -7.55
CA MET A 329 0.37 14.55 -8.64
C MET A 329 1.06 14.51 -10.02
N ALA A 330 2.33 14.92 -10.10
CA ALA A 330 3.11 14.84 -11.33
C ALA A 330 3.39 13.38 -11.73
N ALA A 331 3.73 12.53 -10.75
CA ALA A 331 3.92 11.09 -10.95
C ALA A 331 2.62 10.46 -11.47
N PHE A 332 1.46 10.79 -10.87
CA PHE A 332 0.18 10.26 -11.31
C PHE A 332 -0.08 10.43 -12.82
N LYS A 333 0.12 11.63 -13.37
CA LYS A 333 -0.06 11.90 -14.81
C LYS A 333 0.87 11.07 -15.69
N LYS A 334 2.03 10.67 -15.16
CA LYS A 334 3.01 9.81 -15.85
C LYS A 334 2.68 8.33 -15.71
N THR A 335 2.03 7.94 -14.61
CA THR A 335 1.74 6.55 -14.24
C THR A 335 0.40 6.04 -14.77
N PHE A 336 -0.59 6.92 -14.93
CA PHE A 336 -1.91 6.58 -15.49
C PHE A 336 -2.22 7.37 -16.76
N HIS A 337 -3.00 6.75 -17.65
CA HIS A 337 -3.64 7.40 -18.79
C HIS A 337 -5.14 7.44 -18.52
N TYR A 338 -5.78 8.61 -18.62
CA TYR A 338 -7.22 8.69 -18.57
C TYR A 338 -7.81 8.49 -19.96
N ASP A 339 -8.83 7.66 -20.05
CA ASP A 339 -9.55 7.41 -21.29
C ASP A 339 -10.39 8.66 -21.62
N THR A 340 -9.85 9.50 -22.50
CA THR A 340 -10.49 10.74 -22.98
C THR A 340 -11.72 10.51 -23.83
#